data_AF-A0A173U0Z6-F1
#
_entry.id   AF-A0A173U0Z6-F1
#
_cell.length_a   1.000
_cell.length_b   1.000
_cell.length_c   1.000
_cell.angle_alpha   90.00
_cell.angle_beta   90.00
_cell.angle_gamma   90.00
#
_symmetry.space_group_name_H-M   'P 1'
#
loop_
_entity.id
_entity.type
_entity.pdbx_description
1 polymer ?
#
loop_
_entity_poly.entity_id
_entity_poly.type
_entity_poly.pdbx_seq_one_letter_code
_entity_poly.pdbx_strand_id
1 'polypeptide(L)'
;MVKVFACGVNEYRGTINLDFCVNDSREFCSAFQENIIINQEDITIATDDGEISNTEYCKRLKEFCDASSEEDILVVFHSGHGGVDEHDDSFLLMTNSLNESTYVYTDQIINFLNCSKAKSKVVILDCCHSDVGDKFIPPIDEEEVVEKFYGKGITVFCACKKWEESTTEDGKISVFTKFLCESLKSEYLIRDNVVYFNDLQNMVSIYAQNYNRKHPGEEQTPVMRTSMIGTLTLPARILKEKRKKQKYFIETREVDILDIENDCKTGKNKQYRKYYSIKVVMKKNITEETIVEEISKVVKTLKGANLPLSSKNQILLKNHPIEIVYILFYSDYIDYKANIYKYLAVWTLYDDYNWHKKNVIKINKEGYYSWDYNSLYQYLKKMRLQYIFTDDELISFWKNQIAIVIRKTSQFDREYHSYKIGDMDINQFCKHSNEIYSELQAVYNQCDDACFPMPYSKYEKFHDKSYELVTNARSLVFISASYKKENSNEKNLKDCIELELKNYYKTLKEWEDIMQIEKI
;
A
#
# COMPACT_ATOMS: atom_id res chain seq x y z
N MET A 1 -6.09 -17.62 7.91
CA MET A 1 -6.48 -18.10 6.54
C MET A 1 -7.75 -17.37 6.12
N VAL A 2 -8.16 -17.39 4.85
CA VAL A 2 -9.43 -16.74 4.46
C VAL A 2 -10.58 -17.72 4.65
N LYS A 3 -11.67 -17.27 5.28
CA LYS A 3 -12.93 -18.03 5.41
C LYS A 3 -14.09 -17.23 4.83
N VAL A 4 -14.99 -17.92 4.13
CA VAL A 4 -16.12 -17.29 3.44
C VAL A 4 -17.44 -17.87 3.98
N PHE A 5 -18.37 -16.99 4.32
CA PHE A 5 -19.78 -17.33 4.55
C PHE A 5 -20.61 -16.62 3.47
N ALA A 6 -21.21 -17.37 2.57
CA ALA A 6 -21.98 -16.84 1.45
C ALA A 6 -23.46 -17.25 1.55
N CYS A 7 -24.37 -16.32 1.34
CA CYS A 7 -25.80 -16.55 1.39
C CYS A 7 -26.50 -15.87 0.21
N GLY A 8 -27.29 -16.63 -0.55
CA GLY A 8 -28.17 -16.10 -1.58
C GLY A 8 -29.61 -16.51 -1.26
N VAL A 9 -30.52 -15.56 -1.08
CA VAL A 9 -31.92 -15.85 -0.74
C VAL A 9 -32.79 -15.58 -1.96
N ASN A 10 -33.48 -16.60 -2.45
CA ASN A 10 -34.37 -16.52 -3.60
C ASN A 10 -35.85 -16.55 -3.18
N GLU A 11 -36.16 -17.32 -2.14
CA GLU A 11 -37.52 -17.63 -1.75
C GLU A 11 -37.96 -16.79 -0.55
N TYR A 12 -39.08 -16.07 -0.71
CA TYR A 12 -39.63 -15.14 0.28
C TYR A 12 -41.12 -15.36 0.48
N ARG A 13 -41.55 -15.43 1.75
CA ARG A 13 -42.99 -15.55 2.07
C ARG A 13 -43.72 -14.22 2.08
N GLY A 14 -43.01 -13.11 2.30
CA GLY A 14 -43.57 -11.77 2.49
C GLY A 14 -43.38 -10.81 1.32
N THR A 15 -42.60 -11.19 0.30
CA THR A 15 -42.30 -10.36 -0.88
C THR A 15 -42.09 -11.24 -2.11
N ILE A 16 -41.81 -10.63 -3.27
CA ILE A 16 -41.55 -11.35 -4.51
C ILE A 16 -40.24 -12.16 -4.44
N ASN A 17 -40.28 -13.37 -4.99
CA ASN A 17 -39.08 -14.21 -5.13
C ASN A 17 -38.08 -13.61 -6.13
N LEU A 18 -36.81 -13.95 -5.93
CA LEU A 18 -35.69 -13.66 -6.82
C LEU A 18 -35.15 -14.97 -7.38
N ASP A 19 -34.59 -14.95 -8.59
CA ASP A 19 -34.14 -16.19 -9.26
C ASP A 19 -32.60 -16.29 -9.37
N PHE A 20 -31.86 -15.26 -8.96
CA PHE A 20 -30.42 -15.13 -9.23
C PHE A 20 -29.53 -15.08 -7.98
N CYS A 21 -30.05 -14.83 -6.77
CA CYS A 21 -29.21 -14.62 -5.58
C CYS A 21 -28.44 -15.87 -5.14
N VAL A 22 -29.05 -17.06 -5.29
CA VAL A 22 -28.32 -18.32 -5.11
C VAL A 22 -27.15 -18.43 -6.10
N ASN A 23 -27.35 -18.03 -7.36
CA ASN A 23 -26.30 -18.02 -8.37
C ASN A 23 -25.19 -17.01 -8.04
N ASP A 24 -25.55 -15.80 -7.56
CA ASP A 24 -24.59 -14.79 -7.11
C ASP A 24 -23.64 -15.37 -6.04
N SER A 25 -24.18 -16.05 -5.03
CA SER A 25 -23.39 -16.64 -3.95
C SER A 25 -22.40 -17.71 -4.48
N ARG A 26 -22.83 -18.51 -5.46
CA ARG A 26 -22.00 -19.56 -6.09
C ARG A 26 -20.91 -18.97 -6.98
N GLU A 27 -21.25 -18.00 -7.83
CA GLU A 27 -20.30 -17.31 -8.71
C GLU A 27 -19.26 -16.53 -7.90
N PHE A 28 -19.67 -15.85 -6.83
CA PHE A 28 -18.76 -15.21 -5.89
C PHE A 28 -17.78 -16.22 -5.28
N CYS A 29 -18.29 -17.32 -4.71
CA CYS A 29 -17.42 -18.36 -4.13
C CYS A 29 -16.46 -18.97 -5.16
N SER A 30 -16.92 -19.23 -6.39
CA SER A 30 -16.06 -19.76 -7.46
C SER A 30 -14.96 -18.76 -7.84
N ALA A 31 -15.32 -17.51 -8.12
CA ALA A 31 -14.35 -16.46 -8.47
C ALA A 31 -13.35 -16.22 -7.33
N PHE A 32 -13.82 -16.24 -6.09
CA PHE A 32 -12.98 -16.10 -4.90
C PHE A 32 -12.01 -17.27 -4.77
N GLN A 33 -12.49 -18.51 -4.89
CA GLN A 33 -11.65 -19.72 -4.81
C GLN A 33 -10.63 -19.81 -5.94
N GLU A 34 -11.00 -19.41 -7.17
CA GLU A 34 -10.10 -19.41 -8.33
C GLU A 34 -8.92 -18.44 -8.17
N ASN A 35 -9.12 -17.30 -7.51
CA ASN A 35 -8.16 -16.19 -7.53
C ASN A 35 -7.49 -15.92 -6.17
N ILE A 36 -8.13 -16.31 -5.07
CA ILE A 36 -7.63 -16.15 -3.70
C ILE A 36 -7.21 -17.52 -3.14
N ILE A 37 -6.19 -17.54 -2.30
CA ILE A 37 -5.75 -18.74 -1.57
C ILE A 37 -6.75 -19.00 -0.44
N ILE A 38 -7.63 -19.98 -0.66
CA ILE A 38 -8.65 -20.48 0.26
C ILE A 38 -8.89 -21.97 0.01
N ASN A 39 -9.14 -22.75 1.06
CA ASN A 39 -9.51 -24.16 0.94
C ASN A 39 -11.03 -24.30 0.79
N GLN A 40 -11.48 -25.41 0.21
CA GLN A 40 -12.91 -25.62 -0.01
C GLN A 40 -13.69 -25.75 1.31
N GLU A 41 -13.08 -26.34 2.34
CA GLU A 41 -13.62 -26.46 3.70
C GLU A 41 -13.79 -25.13 4.43
N ASP A 42 -13.10 -24.08 3.97
CA ASP A 42 -13.19 -22.73 4.54
C ASP A 42 -14.33 -21.90 3.88
N ILE A 43 -15.09 -22.49 2.96
CA ILE A 43 -16.25 -21.88 2.30
C ILE A 43 -17.53 -22.50 2.84
N THR A 44 -18.39 -21.68 3.43
CA THR A 44 -19.71 -22.04 3.93
C THR A 44 -20.78 -21.38 3.06
N ILE A 45 -21.58 -22.18 2.35
CA ILE A 45 -22.80 -21.72 1.68
C ILE A 45 -23.98 -21.91 2.64
N ALA A 46 -24.67 -20.81 2.95
CA ALA A 46 -25.71 -20.76 3.96
C ALA A 46 -27.02 -21.43 3.51
N THR A 47 -27.28 -21.47 2.20
CA THR A 47 -28.43 -22.17 1.60
C THR A 47 -28.12 -22.50 0.13
N ASP A 48 -28.54 -23.69 -0.31
CA ASP A 48 -28.36 -24.18 -1.68
C ASP A 48 -29.60 -24.06 -2.56
N ASP A 49 -30.78 -23.99 -1.94
CA ASP A 49 -32.09 -23.88 -2.58
C ASP A 49 -32.65 -22.44 -2.49
N GLY A 50 -31.97 -21.55 -1.78
CA GLY A 50 -32.39 -20.15 -1.62
C GLY A 50 -33.43 -19.95 -0.52
N GLU A 51 -33.72 -20.98 0.27
CA GLU A 51 -34.54 -20.89 1.47
C GLU A 51 -33.67 -20.86 2.74
N ILE A 52 -33.87 -19.83 3.58
CA ILE A 52 -33.28 -19.78 4.92
C ILE A 52 -34.12 -18.90 5.85
N SER A 53 -34.34 -19.36 7.09
CA SER A 53 -34.98 -18.53 8.12
C SER A 53 -33.98 -17.59 8.78
N ASN A 54 -34.44 -16.45 9.31
CA ASN A 54 -33.59 -15.53 10.09
C ASN A 54 -32.91 -16.22 11.27
N THR A 55 -33.59 -17.13 11.98
CA THR A 55 -33.02 -17.89 13.08
C THR A 55 -31.89 -18.81 12.64
N GLU A 56 -32.04 -19.49 11.50
CA GLU A 56 -31.00 -20.39 10.98
C GLU A 56 -29.83 -19.59 10.40
N TYR A 57 -30.10 -18.49 9.68
CA TYR A 57 -29.06 -17.58 9.18
C TYR A 57 -28.17 -17.08 10.31
N CYS A 58 -28.77 -16.51 11.37
CA CYS A 58 -28.01 -15.99 12.51
C CYS A 58 -27.25 -17.10 13.26
N LYS A 59 -27.85 -18.30 13.40
CA LYS A 59 -27.18 -19.44 14.02
C LYS A 59 -25.95 -19.88 13.23
N ARG A 60 -26.07 -20.10 11.91
CA ARG A 60 -24.95 -20.54 11.06
C ARG A 60 -23.85 -19.49 10.97
N LEU A 61 -24.23 -18.20 10.89
CA LEU A 61 -23.27 -17.10 10.90
C LEU A 61 -22.50 -17.04 12.23
N LYS A 62 -23.19 -17.22 13.36
CA LYS A 62 -22.53 -17.28 14.66
C LYS A 62 -21.56 -18.46 14.77
N GLU A 63 -21.97 -19.65 14.34
CA GLU A 63 -21.10 -20.84 14.30
C GLU A 63 -19.86 -20.61 13.42
N PHE A 64 -20.03 -19.94 12.28
CA PHE A 64 -18.93 -19.54 11.40
C PHE A 64 -17.94 -18.59 12.10
N CYS A 65 -18.46 -17.57 12.81
CA CYS A 65 -17.65 -16.65 13.60
C CYS A 65 -16.91 -17.34 14.76
N ASP A 66 -17.59 -18.23 15.49
CA ASP A 66 -17.04 -18.96 16.64
C ASP A 66 -15.91 -19.93 16.23
N ALA A 67 -15.94 -20.42 14.99
CA ALA A 67 -14.91 -21.30 14.42
C ALA A 67 -13.66 -20.56 13.88
N SER A 68 -13.54 -19.25 14.12
CA SER A 68 -12.41 -18.43 13.65
C SER A 68 -11.24 -18.33 14.64
N SER A 69 -10.06 -18.04 14.10
CA SER A 69 -8.86 -17.68 14.86
C SER A 69 -8.43 -16.23 14.57
N GLU A 70 -7.51 -15.67 15.36
CA GLU A 70 -7.05 -14.28 15.21
C GLU A 70 -6.44 -13.99 13.82
N GLU A 71 -5.79 -15.00 13.21
CA GLU A 71 -5.15 -14.90 11.89
C GLU A 71 -6.10 -15.20 10.72
N ASP A 72 -7.38 -15.42 11.00
CA ASP A 72 -8.38 -15.60 9.95
C ASP A 72 -8.91 -14.26 9.43
N ILE A 73 -9.20 -14.24 8.13
CA ILE A 73 -9.95 -13.18 7.45
C ILE A 73 -11.35 -13.73 7.23
N LEU A 74 -12.35 -13.15 7.88
CA LEU A 74 -13.74 -13.52 7.69
C LEU A 74 -14.36 -12.69 6.57
N VAL A 75 -14.96 -13.35 5.58
CA VAL A 75 -15.68 -12.71 4.48
C VAL A 75 -17.11 -13.19 4.50
N VAL A 76 -18.04 -12.29 4.77
CA VAL A 76 -19.49 -12.53 4.68
C VAL A 76 -19.98 -11.94 3.37
N PHE A 77 -20.66 -12.75 2.55
CA PHE A 77 -21.32 -12.32 1.32
C PHE A 77 -22.81 -12.61 1.43
N HIS A 78 -23.65 -11.62 1.13
CA HIS A 78 -25.09 -11.78 1.07
C HIS A 78 -25.64 -11.19 -0.22
N SER A 79 -26.47 -11.95 -0.94
CA SER A 79 -27.31 -11.48 -2.05
C SER A 79 -28.79 -11.77 -1.76
N GLY A 80 -29.64 -10.76 -1.96
CA GLY A 80 -31.09 -10.88 -1.70
C GLY A 80 -31.79 -9.53 -1.54
N HIS A 81 -33.03 -9.56 -1.07
CA HIS A 81 -33.77 -8.38 -0.67
C HIS A 81 -33.19 -7.74 0.61
N GLY A 82 -33.17 -6.42 0.62
CA GLY A 82 -32.78 -5.60 1.75
C GLY A 82 -33.50 -4.25 1.73
N GLY A 83 -33.34 -3.50 2.80
CA GLY A 83 -33.97 -2.19 2.95
C GLY A 83 -33.35 -1.38 4.07
N VAL A 84 -33.91 -0.19 4.27
CA VAL A 84 -33.65 0.67 5.42
C VAL A 84 -34.94 0.92 6.16
N ASP A 85 -34.90 0.90 7.49
CA ASP A 85 -36.06 1.21 8.32
C ASP A 85 -36.19 2.72 8.60
N GLU A 86 -37.16 3.08 9.43
CA GLU A 86 -37.42 4.48 9.81
C GLU A 86 -36.30 5.14 10.65
N HIS A 87 -35.33 4.36 11.12
CA HIS A 87 -34.15 4.81 11.86
C HIS A 87 -32.88 4.79 11.01
N ASP A 88 -33.03 4.65 9.69
CA ASP A 88 -31.94 4.48 8.72
C ASP A 88 -31.05 3.24 9.01
N ASP A 89 -31.57 2.24 9.73
CA ASP A 89 -30.89 0.97 9.98
C ASP A 89 -31.10 0.02 8.78
N SER A 90 -29.99 -0.46 8.22
CA SER A 90 -30.02 -1.38 7.08
C SER A 90 -30.33 -2.81 7.55
N PHE A 91 -31.22 -3.48 6.83
CA PHE A 91 -31.61 -4.86 7.11
C PHE A 91 -31.66 -5.72 5.85
N LEU A 92 -31.60 -7.03 6.07
CA LEU A 92 -31.73 -8.09 5.08
C LEU A 92 -33.00 -8.89 5.34
N LEU A 93 -33.66 -9.30 4.26
CA LEU A 93 -34.81 -10.20 4.33
C LEU A 93 -34.37 -11.65 4.14
N MET A 94 -34.97 -12.51 4.94
CA MET A 94 -34.85 -13.97 4.89
C MET A 94 -36.18 -14.56 4.45
N THR A 95 -36.25 -15.88 4.22
CA THR A 95 -37.46 -16.53 3.70
C THR A 95 -38.70 -16.31 4.57
N ASN A 96 -38.51 -16.23 5.89
CA ASN A 96 -39.57 -16.00 6.86
C ASN A 96 -39.74 -14.52 7.27
N SER A 97 -39.13 -13.57 6.56
CA SER A 97 -39.26 -12.15 6.87
C SER A 97 -40.65 -11.63 6.47
N LEU A 98 -41.54 -11.54 7.46
CA LEU A 98 -42.94 -11.10 7.31
C LEU A 98 -43.19 -9.71 7.92
N ASN A 99 -42.33 -9.30 8.86
CA ASN A 99 -42.33 -8.02 9.54
C ASN A 99 -40.97 -7.77 10.20
N GLU A 100 -40.77 -6.59 10.78
CA GLU A 100 -39.52 -6.14 11.40
C GLU A 100 -38.92 -7.11 12.42
N SER A 101 -39.74 -7.85 13.18
CA SER A 101 -39.23 -8.82 14.17
C SER A 101 -38.50 -10.02 13.55
N THR A 102 -38.64 -10.20 12.24
CA THR A 102 -38.03 -11.28 11.46
C THR A 102 -36.97 -10.79 10.47
N TYR A 103 -36.63 -9.50 10.51
CA TYR A 103 -35.53 -8.96 9.71
C TYR A 103 -34.19 -9.30 10.36
N VAL A 104 -33.15 -9.41 9.53
CA VAL A 104 -31.77 -9.52 10.01
C VAL A 104 -31.09 -8.20 9.75
N TYR A 105 -30.87 -7.44 10.81
CA TYR A 105 -30.21 -6.15 10.69
C TYR A 105 -28.70 -6.30 10.47
N THR A 106 -28.13 -5.42 9.67
CA THR A 106 -26.71 -5.48 9.33
C THR A 106 -25.81 -5.26 10.54
N ASP A 107 -26.28 -4.50 11.53
CA ASP A 107 -25.59 -4.32 12.82
C ASP A 107 -25.45 -5.64 13.59
N GLN A 108 -26.44 -6.53 13.54
CA GLN A 108 -26.39 -7.86 14.14
C GLN A 108 -25.29 -8.70 13.49
N ILE A 109 -25.15 -8.63 12.17
CA ILE A 109 -24.08 -9.30 11.40
C ILE A 109 -22.71 -8.77 11.83
N ILE A 110 -22.57 -7.44 11.88
CA ILE A 110 -21.35 -6.75 12.32
C ILE A 110 -21.01 -7.14 13.77
N ASN A 111 -22.01 -7.24 14.65
CA ASN A 111 -21.83 -7.63 16.05
C ASN A 111 -21.34 -9.08 16.17
N PHE A 112 -21.90 -10.03 15.41
CA PHE A 112 -21.36 -11.40 15.37
C PHE A 112 -19.90 -11.44 14.92
N LEU A 113 -19.56 -10.66 13.90
CA LEU A 113 -18.18 -10.55 13.41
C LEU A 113 -17.25 -9.89 14.45
N ASN A 114 -17.70 -8.87 15.15
CA ASN A 114 -16.91 -8.20 16.20
C ASN A 114 -16.69 -9.10 17.42
N CYS A 115 -17.63 -9.99 17.74
CA CYS A 115 -17.45 -11.01 18.78
C CYS A 115 -16.52 -12.17 18.36
N SER A 116 -16.20 -12.30 17.06
CA SER A 116 -15.27 -13.31 16.57
C SER A 116 -13.82 -12.98 16.94
N LYS A 117 -12.94 -14.00 16.93
CA LYS A 117 -11.51 -13.81 17.21
C LYS A 117 -10.76 -13.18 16.05
N ALA A 118 -11.22 -13.38 14.82
CA ALA A 118 -10.58 -12.87 13.61
C ALA A 118 -10.30 -11.36 13.74
N LYS A 119 -9.10 -10.90 13.37
CA LYS A 119 -8.80 -9.46 13.39
C LYS A 119 -9.41 -8.74 12.20
N SER A 120 -9.44 -9.40 11.04
CA SER A 120 -9.87 -8.85 9.75
C SER A 120 -11.25 -9.38 9.35
N LYS A 121 -12.20 -8.48 9.08
CA LYS A 121 -13.54 -8.87 8.61
C LYS A 121 -13.98 -8.06 7.39
N VAL A 122 -14.72 -8.72 6.51
CA VAL A 122 -15.38 -8.13 5.35
C VAL A 122 -16.83 -8.56 5.34
N VAL A 123 -17.73 -7.59 5.12
CA VAL A 123 -19.13 -7.83 4.81
C VAL A 123 -19.38 -7.29 3.41
N ILE A 124 -19.90 -8.11 2.51
CA ILE A 124 -20.25 -7.75 1.15
C ILE A 124 -21.77 -7.92 1.02
N LEU A 125 -22.47 -6.83 0.73
CA LEU A 125 -23.93 -6.78 0.71
C LEU A 125 -24.42 -6.42 -0.69
N ASP A 126 -25.07 -7.39 -1.32
CA ASP A 126 -25.75 -7.26 -2.60
C ASP A 126 -27.27 -7.23 -2.41
N CYS A 127 -27.76 -6.06 -2.01
CA CYS A 127 -29.17 -5.80 -1.82
C CYS A 127 -29.49 -4.32 -2.09
N CYS A 128 -30.77 -4.03 -2.30
CA CYS A 128 -31.27 -2.65 -2.38
C CYS A 128 -31.03 -1.90 -1.06
N HIS A 129 -30.77 -0.60 -1.14
CA HIS A 129 -30.55 0.26 0.03
C HIS A 129 -29.45 -0.26 0.98
N SER A 130 -28.43 -0.92 0.40
CA SER A 130 -27.45 -1.71 1.16
C SER A 130 -26.47 -0.89 2.00
N ASP A 131 -26.28 0.40 1.68
CA ASP A 131 -25.38 1.26 2.42
C ASP A 131 -25.80 1.42 3.90
N VAL A 132 -24.91 1.01 4.80
CA VAL A 132 -25.17 0.98 6.25
C VAL A 132 -25.00 2.35 6.93
N GLY A 133 -24.33 3.32 6.31
CA GLY A 133 -23.96 4.58 6.98
C GLY A 133 -22.78 4.44 7.96
N ASP A 134 -22.22 5.56 8.42
CA ASP A 134 -21.03 5.56 9.30
C ASP A 134 -21.27 5.12 10.75
N LYS A 135 -22.54 4.91 11.15
CA LYS A 135 -22.93 4.59 12.53
C LYS A 135 -22.45 3.21 13.01
N PHE A 136 -22.19 2.28 12.10
CA PHE A 136 -21.87 0.88 12.44
C PHE A 136 -20.39 0.52 12.32
N ILE A 137 -19.56 1.49 11.95
CA ILE A 137 -18.12 1.29 11.83
C ILE A 137 -17.50 1.54 13.21
N PRO A 138 -16.97 0.50 13.90
CA PRO A 138 -16.46 0.66 15.25
C PRO A 138 -15.26 1.61 15.27
N PRO A 139 -15.10 2.43 16.32
CA PRO A 139 -13.92 3.25 16.49
C PRO A 139 -12.69 2.35 16.65
N ILE A 140 -11.53 2.89 16.33
CA ILE A 140 -10.26 2.21 16.55
C ILE A 140 -9.97 2.25 18.04
N ASP A 141 -9.74 1.08 18.62
CA ASP A 141 -9.37 0.94 20.03
C ASP A 141 -8.03 1.62 20.30
N GLU A 142 -8.00 2.53 21.28
CA GLU A 142 -6.81 3.30 21.63
C GLU A 142 -5.81 2.50 22.48
N GLU A 143 -6.21 1.38 23.08
CA GLU A 143 -5.40 0.63 24.06
C GLU A 143 -4.63 -0.58 23.49
N GLU A 144 -4.75 -0.86 22.18
CA GLU A 144 -4.05 -1.99 21.58
C GLU A 144 -2.56 -1.74 21.28
N VAL A 145 -1.81 -2.83 21.13
CA VAL A 145 -0.39 -2.79 20.73
C VAL A 145 -0.28 -2.71 19.22
N VAL A 146 0.63 -1.87 18.70
CA VAL A 146 0.83 -1.59 17.25
C VAL A 146 0.86 -2.85 16.38
N GLU A 147 1.45 -3.94 16.86
CA GLU A 147 1.52 -5.25 16.19
C GLU A 147 0.15 -5.87 15.87
N LYS A 148 -0.88 -5.54 16.64
CA LYS A 148 -2.25 -6.06 16.46
C LYS A 148 -3.10 -5.20 15.52
N PHE A 149 -2.64 -4.01 15.15
CA PHE A 149 -3.46 -3.08 14.37
C PHE A 149 -3.52 -3.45 12.89
N TYR A 150 -2.46 -3.98 12.27
CA TYR A 150 -2.48 -4.13 10.81
C TYR A 150 -3.57 -5.08 10.32
N GLY A 151 -4.37 -4.59 9.36
CA GLY A 151 -5.47 -5.37 8.80
C GLY A 151 -6.53 -5.72 9.84
N LYS A 152 -6.51 -5.09 11.03
CA LYS A 152 -7.56 -5.22 12.03
C LYS A 152 -8.68 -4.25 11.70
N GLY A 153 -9.91 -4.74 11.83
CA GLY A 153 -11.11 -3.94 11.65
C GLY A 153 -12.11 -4.64 10.75
N ILE A 154 -13.12 -3.88 10.34
CA ILE A 154 -14.17 -4.36 9.45
C ILE A 154 -14.29 -3.44 8.23
N THR A 155 -14.54 -4.06 7.09
CA THR A 155 -14.92 -3.38 5.84
C THR A 155 -16.29 -3.86 5.43
N VAL A 156 -17.22 -2.95 5.23
CA VAL A 156 -18.55 -3.23 4.65
C VAL A 156 -18.56 -2.69 3.23
N PHE A 157 -18.81 -3.54 2.25
CA PHE A 157 -18.86 -3.21 0.85
C PHE A 157 -20.25 -3.50 0.28
N CYS A 158 -21.01 -2.44 0.07
CA CYS A 158 -22.40 -2.45 -0.33
C CYS A 158 -22.52 -2.24 -1.84
N ALA A 159 -23.52 -2.88 -2.44
CA ALA A 159 -23.78 -2.81 -3.86
C ALA A 159 -24.26 -1.43 -4.32
N CYS A 160 -25.00 -0.70 -3.48
CA CYS A 160 -25.59 0.59 -3.83
C CYS A 160 -25.69 1.54 -2.62
N LYS A 161 -26.04 2.80 -2.87
CA LYS A 161 -26.36 3.79 -1.82
C LYS A 161 -27.71 3.53 -1.16
N LYS A 162 -27.96 4.18 -0.01
CA LYS A 162 -29.21 4.06 0.77
C LYS A 162 -30.49 4.36 -0.02
N TRP A 163 -30.42 5.14 -1.08
CA TRP A 163 -31.58 5.54 -1.90
C TRP A 163 -31.55 4.92 -3.30
N GLU A 164 -30.63 4.01 -3.58
CA GLU A 164 -30.49 3.31 -4.85
C GLU A 164 -30.93 1.84 -4.70
N GLU A 165 -31.33 1.23 -5.81
CA GLU A 165 -31.66 -0.19 -5.89
C GLU A 165 -30.46 -1.01 -6.38
N SER A 166 -30.44 -2.32 -6.06
CA SER A 166 -29.53 -3.29 -6.68
C SER A 166 -30.34 -4.14 -7.66
N THR A 167 -29.79 -4.38 -8.86
CA THR A 167 -30.54 -4.96 -9.98
C THR A 167 -29.74 -6.02 -10.75
N THR A 168 -30.37 -6.61 -11.77
CA THR A 168 -29.80 -7.57 -12.72
C THR A 168 -30.12 -7.15 -14.15
N GLU A 169 -29.15 -7.27 -15.08
CA GLU A 169 -29.35 -6.97 -16.50
C GLU A 169 -30.08 -8.11 -17.24
N ASP A 170 -29.79 -9.36 -16.89
CA ASP A 170 -30.20 -10.56 -17.65
C ASP A 170 -30.95 -11.61 -16.83
N GLY A 171 -31.22 -11.31 -15.55
CA GLY A 171 -31.91 -12.20 -14.62
C GLY A 171 -31.08 -13.38 -14.12
N LYS A 172 -29.77 -13.45 -14.43
CA LYS A 172 -28.91 -14.59 -14.06
C LYS A 172 -27.94 -14.27 -12.93
N ILE A 173 -27.45 -13.04 -12.90
CA ILE A 173 -26.51 -12.55 -11.89
C ILE A 173 -26.81 -11.08 -11.63
N SER A 174 -26.64 -10.62 -10.41
CA SER A 174 -26.75 -9.20 -10.13
C SER A 174 -25.63 -8.41 -10.83
N VAL A 175 -25.89 -7.13 -11.08
CA VAL A 175 -24.93 -6.20 -11.67
C VAL A 175 -23.69 -6.06 -10.78
N PHE A 176 -23.89 -5.92 -9.47
CA PHE A 176 -22.80 -5.78 -8.51
C PHE A 176 -21.95 -7.05 -8.38
N THR A 177 -22.57 -8.22 -8.21
CA THR A 177 -21.83 -9.49 -8.09
C THR A 177 -21.05 -9.79 -9.36
N LYS A 178 -21.58 -9.48 -10.54
CA LYS A 178 -20.83 -9.55 -11.81
C LYS A 178 -19.56 -8.70 -11.78
N PHE A 179 -19.67 -7.42 -11.39
CA PHE A 179 -18.50 -6.54 -11.30
C PHE A 179 -17.47 -7.02 -10.26
N LEU A 180 -17.95 -7.52 -9.12
CA LEU A 180 -17.09 -8.08 -8.08
C LEU A 180 -16.32 -9.30 -8.59
N CYS A 181 -17.01 -10.24 -9.24
CA CYS A 181 -16.40 -11.44 -9.82
C CYS A 181 -15.41 -11.12 -10.94
N GLU A 182 -15.75 -10.21 -11.85
CA GLU A 182 -14.86 -9.74 -12.92
C GLU A 182 -13.62 -9.03 -12.35
N SER A 183 -13.77 -8.30 -11.24
CA SER A 183 -12.66 -7.63 -10.56
C SER A 183 -11.74 -8.65 -9.87
N LEU A 184 -12.28 -9.65 -9.18
CA LEU A 184 -11.51 -10.74 -8.56
C LEU A 184 -10.68 -11.53 -9.58
N LYS A 185 -11.21 -11.72 -10.79
CA LYS A 185 -10.53 -12.41 -11.92
C LYS A 185 -9.46 -11.54 -12.60
N SER A 186 -9.33 -10.26 -12.23
CA SER A 186 -8.39 -9.33 -12.87
C SER A 186 -6.97 -9.46 -12.33
N GLU A 187 -6.07 -10.00 -13.16
CA GLU A 187 -4.65 -10.08 -12.81
C GLU A 187 -4.01 -8.71 -12.55
N TYR A 188 -4.57 -7.61 -13.07
CA TYR A 188 -4.03 -6.26 -12.87
C TYR A 188 -4.09 -5.79 -11.40
N LEU A 189 -4.98 -6.39 -10.60
CA LEU A 189 -5.10 -6.08 -9.17
C LEU A 189 -4.04 -6.79 -8.33
N ILE A 190 -3.42 -7.85 -8.84
CA ILE A 190 -2.41 -8.63 -8.12
C ILE A 190 -1.10 -7.85 -8.04
N ARG A 191 -0.68 -7.56 -6.81
CA ARG A 191 0.57 -6.88 -6.46
C ARG A 191 1.17 -7.58 -5.25
N ASP A 192 2.47 -7.88 -5.31
CA ASP A 192 3.16 -8.52 -4.18
C ASP A 192 2.48 -9.84 -3.73
N ASN A 193 1.91 -10.58 -4.70
CA ASN A 193 1.15 -11.82 -4.50
C ASN A 193 -0.10 -11.66 -3.62
N VAL A 194 -0.61 -10.44 -3.47
CA VAL A 194 -1.87 -10.15 -2.78
C VAL A 194 -2.79 -9.31 -3.66
N VAL A 195 -4.08 -9.32 -3.33
CA VAL A 195 -5.09 -8.37 -3.81
C VAL A 195 -5.43 -7.44 -2.64
N TYR A 196 -5.17 -6.15 -2.80
CA TYR A 196 -5.60 -5.15 -1.81
C TYR A 196 -7.09 -4.85 -2.01
N PHE A 197 -7.88 -4.91 -0.95
CA PHE A 197 -9.33 -4.76 -1.05
C PHE A 197 -9.74 -3.37 -1.55
N ASN A 198 -8.98 -2.31 -1.22
CA ASN A 198 -9.22 -0.98 -1.79
C ASN A 198 -9.07 -0.94 -3.33
N ASP A 199 -8.12 -1.71 -3.89
CA ASP A 199 -7.98 -1.80 -5.35
C ASP A 199 -9.13 -2.58 -5.98
N LEU A 200 -9.61 -3.63 -5.31
CA LEU A 200 -10.79 -4.39 -5.72
C LEU A 200 -12.04 -3.48 -5.74
N GLN A 201 -12.26 -2.72 -4.66
CA GLN A 201 -13.33 -1.74 -4.54
C GLN A 201 -13.26 -0.69 -5.67
N ASN A 202 -12.08 -0.12 -5.90
CA ASN A 202 -11.89 0.87 -6.96
C ASN A 202 -12.21 0.30 -8.35
N MET A 203 -11.83 -0.95 -8.63
CA MET A 203 -12.15 -1.61 -9.90
C MET A 203 -13.66 -1.81 -10.08
N VAL A 204 -14.34 -2.26 -9.02
CA VAL A 204 -15.81 -2.41 -9.01
C VAL A 204 -16.49 -1.06 -9.23
N SER A 205 -16.01 0.02 -8.59
CA SER A 205 -16.54 1.38 -8.84
C SER A 205 -16.33 1.85 -10.27
N ILE A 206 -15.22 1.50 -10.92
CA ILE A 206 -14.99 1.83 -12.35
C ILE A 206 -16.01 1.09 -13.23
N TYR A 207 -16.27 -0.19 -12.96
CA TYR A 207 -17.29 -0.94 -13.68
C TYR A 207 -18.69 -0.36 -13.47
N ALA A 208 -19.05 -0.04 -12.23
CA ALA A 208 -20.32 0.61 -11.89
C ALA A 208 -20.49 1.97 -12.59
N GLN A 209 -19.46 2.82 -12.61
CA GLN A 209 -19.52 4.09 -13.34
C GLN A 209 -19.76 3.92 -14.84
N ASN A 210 -19.17 2.88 -15.45
CA ASN A 210 -19.40 2.57 -16.86
C ASN A 210 -20.80 2.00 -17.11
N TYR A 211 -21.36 1.26 -16.15
CA TYR A 211 -22.73 0.79 -16.17
C TYR A 211 -23.73 1.94 -16.04
N ASN A 212 -23.56 2.83 -15.07
CA ASN A 212 -24.45 3.97 -14.82
C ASN A 212 -24.54 4.91 -16.04
N ARG A 213 -23.45 5.08 -16.80
CA ARG A 213 -23.47 5.87 -18.06
C ARG A 213 -24.40 5.30 -19.13
N LYS A 214 -24.69 3.99 -19.07
CA LYS A 214 -25.53 3.28 -20.03
C LYS A 214 -26.97 3.11 -19.51
N HIS A 215 -27.19 3.27 -18.22
CA HIS A 215 -28.47 3.03 -17.53
C HIS A 215 -28.88 4.24 -16.66
N PRO A 216 -29.18 5.40 -17.28
CA PRO A 216 -29.61 6.58 -16.53
C PRO A 216 -30.97 6.35 -15.86
N GLY A 217 -31.06 6.67 -14.56
CA GLY A 217 -32.24 6.41 -13.72
C GLY A 217 -32.26 5.05 -13.02
N GLU A 218 -31.32 4.16 -13.34
CA GLU A 218 -31.11 2.85 -12.71
C GLU A 218 -29.66 2.76 -12.20
N GLU A 219 -29.13 3.88 -11.70
CA GLU A 219 -27.76 3.95 -11.24
C GLU A 219 -27.52 3.12 -9.99
N GLN A 220 -26.39 2.41 -9.99
CA GLN A 220 -25.91 1.67 -8.85
C GLN A 220 -24.51 2.18 -8.48
N THR A 221 -24.36 2.69 -7.26
CA THR A 221 -23.08 3.23 -6.76
C THR A 221 -22.57 2.38 -5.61
N PRO A 222 -21.61 1.46 -5.84
CA PRO A 222 -21.02 0.65 -4.78
C PRO A 222 -20.37 1.51 -3.69
N VAL A 223 -20.67 1.20 -2.44
CA VAL A 223 -20.26 1.98 -1.26
C VAL A 223 -19.37 1.13 -0.37
N MET A 224 -18.19 1.63 -0.02
CA MET A 224 -17.33 0.99 0.98
C MET A 224 -17.24 1.84 2.24
N ARG A 225 -17.51 1.23 3.40
CA ARG A 225 -17.29 1.82 4.72
C ARG A 225 -16.33 0.95 5.52
N THR A 226 -15.38 1.56 6.21
CA THR A 226 -14.34 0.76 6.87
C THR A 226 -13.77 1.42 8.13
N SER A 227 -13.46 0.57 9.12
CA SER A 227 -12.59 0.86 10.27
C SER A 227 -11.25 0.12 10.16
N MET A 228 -10.96 -0.47 9.00
CA MET A 228 -9.75 -1.23 8.79
C MET A 228 -8.54 -0.32 8.98
N ILE A 229 -7.56 -0.74 9.78
CA ILE A 229 -6.26 -0.07 9.79
C ILE A 229 -5.49 -0.49 8.54
N GLY A 230 -5.19 0.49 7.70
CA GLY A 230 -4.65 0.24 6.38
C GLY A 230 -5.72 -0.33 5.47
N THR A 231 -5.43 -1.42 4.78
CA THR A 231 -6.41 -2.09 3.95
C THR A 231 -6.25 -3.60 4.08
N LEU A 232 -7.36 -4.32 3.88
CA LEU A 232 -7.33 -5.77 3.84
C LEU A 232 -6.51 -6.25 2.64
N THR A 233 -5.65 -7.24 2.88
CA THR A 233 -4.92 -7.94 1.83
C THR A 233 -5.41 -9.38 1.73
N LEU A 234 -5.83 -9.78 0.53
CA LEU A 234 -6.23 -11.16 0.23
C LEU A 234 -5.07 -11.88 -0.47
N PRO A 235 -4.66 -13.07 -0.02
CA PRO A 235 -3.56 -13.81 -0.63
C PRO A 235 -3.95 -14.27 -2.03
N ALA A 236 -3.24 -13.81 -3.06
CA ALA A 236 -3.55 -14.15 -4.44
C ALA A 236 -2.99 -15.53 -4.81
N ARG A 237 -3.75 -16.31 -5.59
CA ARG A 237 -3.32 -17.62 -6.08
C ARG A 237 -2.24 -17.52 -7.17
N ILE A 238 -2.29 -16.46 -8.00
CA ILE A 238 -1.29 -16.21 -9.05
C ILE A 238 -0.12 -15.41 -8.48
N LEU A 239 1.09 -15.96 -8.59
CA LEU A 239 2.32 -15.29 -8.16
C LEU A 239 2.91 -14.43 -9.29
N LYS A 240 3.28 -13.18 -8.97
CA LYS A 240 4.03 -12.30 -9.89
C LYS A 240 5.47 -12.17 -9.44
N GLU A 241 6.40 -12.79 -10.16
CA GLU A 241 7.83 -12.64 -9.88
C GLU A 241 8.30 -11.20 -10.16
N LYS A 242 8.73 -10.49 -9.11
CA LYS A 242 9.50 -9.26 -9.29
C LYS A 242 10.95 -9.61 -9.61
N ARG A 243 11.44 -9.25 -10.81
CA ARG A 243 12.87 -9.31 -11.13
C ARG A 243 13.62 -8.34 -10.20
N LYS A 244 14.34 -8.87 -9.20
CA LYS A 244 15.26 -8.06 -8.39
C LYS A 244 16.40 -7.55 -9.30
N LYS A 245 16.66 -6.25 -9.30
CA LYS A 245 17.86 -5.70 -9.93
C LYS A 245 19.10 -6.30 -9.24
N GLN A 246 19.97 -6.93 -10.03
CA GLN A 246 21.21 -7.49 -9.52
C GLN A 246 22.17 -6.35 -9.18
N LYS A 247 22.63 -6.29 -7.92
CA LYS A 247 23.66 -5.35 -7.49
C LYS A 247 25.04 -5.98 -7.68
N TYR A 248 25.95 -5.26 -8.32
CA TYR A 248 27.34 -5.71 -8.49
C TYR A 248 28.26 -5.00 -7.51
N PHE A 249 29.26 -5.73 -7.02
CA PHE A 249 30.32 -5.20 -6.18
C PHE A 249 31.68 -5.74 -6.61
N ILE A 250 32.74 -4.99 -6.36
CA ILE A 250 34.13 -5.36 -6.61
C ILE A 250 34.94 -4.99 -5.37
N GLU A 251 35.53 -5.99 -4.73
CA GLU A 251 36.44 -5.78 -3.61
C GLU A 251 37.88 -5.65 -4.11
N THR A 252 38.60 -4.67 -3.58
CA THR A 252 40.04 -4.52 -3.83
C THR A 252 40.80 -4.40 -2.50
N ARG A 253 42.13 -4.33 -2.55
CA ARG A 253 42.95 -4.15 -1.34
C ARG A 253 42.78 -2.77 -0.70
N GLU A 254 42.40 -1.76 -1.47
CA GLU A 254 42.41 -0.35 -1.03
C GLU A 254 41.01 0.22 -0.88
N VAL A 255 40.07 -0.23 -1.71
CA VAL A 255 38.66 0.21 -1.70
C VAL A 255 37.70 -0.93 -2.03
N ASP A 256 36.46 -0.81 -1.59
CA ASP A 256 35.35 -1.63 -2.07
C ASP A 256 34.44 -0.79 -2.96
N ILE A 257 34.19 -1.26 -4.18
CA ILE A 257 33.30 -0.62 -5.15
C ILE A 257 31.94 -1.31 -5.06
N LEU A 258 30.94 -0.60 -4.57
CA LEU A 258 29.60 -1.07 -4.27
C LEU A 258 28.56 -0.37 -5.15
N ASP A 259 27.35 -0.94 -5.17
CA ASP A 259 26.18 -0.40 -5.88
C ASP A 259 26.51 0.03 -7.32
N ILE A 260 27.21 -0.82 -8.08
CA ILE A 260 27.61 -0.48 -9.45
C ILE A 260 26.39 -0.50 -10.36
N GLU A 261 25.96 0.69 -10.78
CA GLU A 261 24.87 0.88 -11.72
C GLU A 261 25.40 1.36 -13.07
N ASN A 262 24.94 0.74 -14.15
CA ASN A 262 25.24 1.17 -15.51
C ASN A 262 24.02 1.85 -16.14
N ASP A 263 24.26 2.89 -16.93
CA ASP A 263 23.22 3.60 -17.67
C ASP A 263 23.76 4.17 -18.99
N CYS A 264 22.88 4.70 -19.83
CA CYS A 264 23.22 5.48 -21.01
C CYS A 264 22.80 6.92 -20.80
N LYS A 265 23.76 7.85 -20.75
CA LYS A 265 23.49 9.28 -20.60
C LYS A 265 23.80 10.04 -21.88
N THR A 266 23.06 11.12 -22.10
CA THR A 266 23.24 11.98 -23.27
C THR A 266 24.40 12.94 -23.03
N GLY A 267 25.39 12.93 -23.92
CA GLY A 267 26.49 13.90 -23.90
C GLY A 267 26.16 15.21 -24.63
N LYS A 268 27.11 16.15 -24.62
CA LYS A 268 27.02 17.50 -25.23
C LYS A 268 26.48 17.52 -26.68
N ASN A 269 26.71 16.48 -27.48
CA ASN A 269 26.30 16.39 -28.89
C ASN A 269 25.04 15.52 -29.12
N LYS A 270 24.20 15.29 -28.10
CA LYS A 270 23.05 14.35 -28.15
C LYS A 270 23.41 12.89 -28.44
N GLN A 271 24.69 12.53 -28.35
CA GLN A 271 25.15 11.15 -28.48
C GLN A 271 24.99 10.42 -27.15
N TYR A 272 24.56 9.16 -27.20
CA TYR A 272 24.49 8.30 -26.03
C TYR A 272 25.90 7.86 -25.61
N ARG A 273 26.22 8.04 -24.33
CA ARG A 273 27.52 7.74 -23.72
C ARG A 273 27.32 6.71 -22.62
N LYS A 274 28.29 5.80 -22.49
CA LYS A 274 28.27 4.77 -21.44
C LYS A 274 28.61 5.40 -20.09
N TYR A 275 27.68 5.30 -19.14
CA TYR A 275 27.74 5.93 -17.83
C TYR A 275 27.72 4.87 -16.72
N TYR A 276 28.51 5.09 -15.69
CA TYR A 276 28.48 4.31 -14.45
C TYR A 276 28.26 5.23 -13.24
N SER A 277 27.38 4.81 -12.34
CA SER A 277 27.25 5.37 -11.00
C SER A 277 27.70 4.31 -10.01
N ILE A 278 28.60 4.68 -9.10
CA ILE A 278 29.17 3.76 -8.11
C ILE A 278 29.29 4.43 -6.75
N LYS A 279 29.32 3.59 -5.72
CA LYS A 279 29.68 3.98 -4.36
C LYS A 279 30.98 3.29 -3.98
N VAL A 280 31.90 4.01 -3.36
CA VAL A 280 33.24 3.50 -3.03
C VAL A 280 33.49 3.66 -1.53
N VAL A 281 33.73 2.55 -0.84
CA VAL A 281 34.11 2.54 0.57
C VAL A 281 35.62 2.42 0.68
N MET A 282 36.23 3.37 1.38
CA MET A 282 37.67 3.48 1.51
C MET A 282 38.18 2.58 2.65
N LYS A 283 39.23 1.78 2.43
CA LYS A 283 39.90 0.99 3.49
C LYS A 283 41.05 1.76 4.15
N LYS A 284 41.42 2.90 3.58
CA LYS A 284 42.46 3.83 4.06
C LYS A 284 41.96 5.26 3.87
N ASN A 285 42.42 6.19 4.71
CA ASN A 285 42.00 7.58 4.60
C ASN A 285 42.63 8.24 3.37
N ILE A 286 41.78 8.74 2.47
CA ILE A 286 42.19 9.48 1.26
C ILE A 286 42.19 10.98 1.57
N THR A 287 43.25 11.65 1.11
CA THR A 287 43.47 13.09 1.17
C THR A 287 43.15 13.73 -0.18
N GLU A 288 43.05 15.07 -0.23
CA GLU A 288 42.87 15.79 -1.50
C GLU A 288 43.99 15.53 -2.51
N GLU A 289 45.20 15.23 -2.02
CA GLU A 289 46.38 14.95 -2.85
C GLU A 289 46.31 13.57 -3.52
N THR A 290 45.62 12.60 -2.89
CA THR A 290 45.59 11.19 -3.32
C THR A 290 44.31 10.84 -4.09
N ILE A 291 43.27 11.69 -4.04
CA ILE A 291 41.95 11.39 -4.64
C ILE A 291 42.01 11.11 -6.14
N VAL A 292 42.88 11.80 -6.89
CA VAL A 292 42.99 11.63 -8.34
C VAL A 292 43.55 10.26 -8.69
N GLU A 293 44.53 9.78 -7.94
CA GLU A 293 45.09 8.43 -8.11
C GLU A 293 44.03 7.36 -7.85
N GLU A 294 43.20 7.57 -6.83
CA GLU A 294 42.12 6.66 -6.45
C GLU A 294 40.99 6.62 -7.47
N ILE A 295 40.58 7.77 -8.01
CA ILE A 295 39.65 7.82 -9.15
C ILE A 295 40.23 7.01 -10.33
N SER A 296 41.52 7.18 -10.64
CA SER A 296 42.17 6.45 -11.74
C SER A 296 42.14 4.93 -11.53
N LYS A 297 42.46 4.45 -10.31
CA LYS A 297 42.39 3.02 -9.95
C LYS A 297 40.98 2.46 -10.09
N VAL A 298 39.97 3.18 -9.59
CA VAL A 298 38.57 2.78 -9.67
C VAL A 298 38.09 2.70 -11.13
N VAL A 299 38.40 3.71 -11.94
CA VAL A 299 38.04 3.73 -13.38
C VAL A 299 38.73 2.60 -14.13
N LYS A 300 40.00 2.31 -13.85
CA LYS A 300 40.75 1.18 -14.45
C LYS A 300 40.10 -0.16 -14.10
N THR A 301 39.71 -0.33 -12.84
CA THR A 301 39.01 -1.53 -12.35
C THR A 301 37.67 -1.72 -13.06
N LEU A 302 36.86 -0.66 -13.18
CA LEU A 302 35.58 -0.71 -13.89
C LEU A 302 35.71 -1.00 -15.38
N LYS A 303 36.74 -0.44 -16.05
CA LYS A 303 37.00 -0.73 -17.46
C LYS A 303 37.34 -2.21 -17.70
N GLY A 304 37.94 -2.89 -16.73
CA GLY A 304 38.18 -4.33 -16.77
C GLY A 304 36.98 -5.18 -16.38
N ALA A 305 35.95 -4.59 -15.74
CA ALA A 305 34.78 -5.32 -15.29
C ALA A 305 33.79 -5.55 -16.45
N ASN A 306 33.61 -6.81 -16.84
CA ASN A 306 32.62 -7.19 -17.85
C ASN A 306 31.21 -7.27 -17.23
N LEU A 307 30.59 -6.11 -17.02
CA LEU A 307 29.29 -6.01 -16.36
C LEU A 307 28.14 -6.26 -17.36
N PRO A 308 27.13 -7.07 -16.98
CA PRO A 308 26.02 -7.40 -17.87
C PRO A 308 25.12 -6.19 -18.16
N LEU A 309 24.52 -6.20 -19.35
CA LEU A 309 23.74 -5.09 -19.90
C LEU A 309 22.24 -5.41 -19.80
N SER A 310 21.45 -4.44 -19.38
CA SER A 310 20.04 -4.62 -19.02
C SER A 310 19.06 -3.84 -19.90
N SER A 311 19.51 -2.82 -20.65
CA SER A 311 18.65 -2.00 -21.50
C SER A 311 19.04 -2.03 -22.98
N LYS A 312 18.09 -1.73 -23.89
CA LYS A 312 18.35 -1.66 -25.35
C LYS A 312 19.48 -0.68 -25.68
N ASN A 313 19.51 0.49 -25.04
CA ASN A 313 20.56 1.48 -25.23
C ASN A 313 21.91 1.00 -24.71
N GLN A 314 21.93 0.23 -23.61
CA GLN A 314 23.17 -0.37 -23.08
C GLN A 314 23.70 -1.44 -24.03
N ILE A 315 22.81 -2.25 -24.64
CA ILE A 315 23.18 -3.24 -25.66
C ILE A 315 23.79 -2.57 -26.89
N LEU A 316 23.20 -1.47 -27.37
CA LEU A 316 23.73 -0.68 -28.50
C LEU A 316 25.15 -0.15 -28.19
N LEU A 317 25.38 0.27 -26.95
CA LEU A 317 26.67 0.79 -26.48
C LEU A 317 27.62 -0.30 -25.94
N LYS A 318 27.35 -1.59 -26.18
CA LYS A 318 28.14 -2.70 -25.61
C LYS A 318 29.64 -2.54 -25.86
N ASN A 319 30.00 -2.16 -27.09
CA ASN A 319 31.40 -2.01 -27.52
C ASN A 319 31.93 -0.58 -27.35
N HIS A 320 31.11 0.37 -26.88
CA HIS A 320 31.59 1.71 -26.57
C HIS A 320 32.42 1.69 -25.28
N PRO A 321 33.50 2.49 -25.19
CA PRO A 321 34.26 2.62 -23.97
C PRO A 321 33.40 3.22 -22.85
N ILE A 322 33.79 2.98 -21.59
CA ILE A 322 33.24 3.75 -20.48
C ILE A 322 33.68 5.19 -20.66
N GLU A 323 32.71 6.10 -20.66
CA GLU A 323 32.96 7.51 -20.97
C GLU A 323 32.71 8.44 -19.78
N ILE A 324 31.83 8.04 -18.85
CA ILE A 324 31.49 8.82 -17.66
C ILE A 324 31.40 7.87 -16.47
N VAL A 325 32.07 8.21 -15.38
CA VAL A 325 31.97 7.50 -14.10
C VAL A 325 31.69 8.53 -13.01
N TYR A 326 30.57 8.34 -12.33
CA TYR A 326 30.13 9.13 -11.18
C TYR A 326 30.39 8.33 -9.90
N ILE A 327 31.13 8.90 -8.96
CA ILE A 327 31.69 8.20 -7.80
C ILE A 327 31.36 8.94 -6.53
N LEU A 328 30.72 8.26 -5.58
CA LEU A 328 30.58 8.73 -4.20
C LEU A 328 31.59 7.99 -3.31
N PHE A 329 32.54 8.70 -2.71
CA PHE A 329 33.51 8.14 -1.78
C PHE A 329 33.04 8.26 -0.33
N TYR A 330 33.08 7.15 0.41
CA TYR A 330 32.74 7.03 1.83
C TYR A 330 33.98 6.62 2.62
N SER A 331 34.19 7.18 3.81
CA SER A 331 35.43 6.90 4.56
C SER A 331 35.49 5.52 5.16
N ASP A 332 34.34 4.94 5.43
CA ASP A 332 34.18 3.63 6.05
C ASP A 332 32.77 3.10 5.75
N TYR A 333 32.48 1.88 6.22
CA TYR A 333 31.17 1.26 6.05
C TYR A 333 30.05 1.94 6.85
N ILE A 334 30.38 2.68 7.90
CA ILE A 334 29.40 3.43 8.70
C ILE A 334 28.89 4.61 7.88
N ASP A 335 29.81 5.35 7.24
CA ASP A 335 29.49 6.44 6.31
C ASP A 335 28.66 5.93 5.13
N TYR A 336 29.04 4.77 4.56
CA TYR A 336 28.29 4.15 3.45
C TYR A 336 26.86 3.80 3.84
N LYS A 337 26.68 3.14 4.99
CA LYS A 337 25.37 2.77 5.55
C LYS A 337 24.49 4.00 5.78
N ALA A 338 25.05 5.05 6.37
CA ALA A 338 24.35 6.31 6.59
C ALA A 338 24.20 7.19 5.34
N ASN A 339 24.74 6.76 4.20
CA ASN A 339 24.81 7.52 2.95
C ASN A 339 25.47 8.91 3.08
N ILE A 340 26.48 9.03 3.95
CA ILE A 340 27.24 10.26 4.21
C ILE A 340 28.56 10.20 3.42
N TYR A 341 28.54 10.62 2.15
CA TYR A 341 29.76 10.63 1.34
C TYR A 341 30.70 11.78 1.73
N LYS A 342 32.01 11.53 1.67
CA LYS A 342 33.08 12.51 1.93
C LYS A 342 33.44 13.28 0.67
N TYR A 343 33.59 12.59 -0.46
CA TYR A 343 33.90 13.20 -1.75
C TYR A 343 32.93 12.75 -2.83
N LEU A 344 32.52 13.69 -3.67
CA LEU A 344 31.85 13.41 -4.93
C LEU A 344 32.87 13.60 -6.05
N ALA A 345 33.14 12.54 -6.82
CA ALA A 345 34.03 12.60 -7.96
C ALA A 345 33.33 12.20 -9.26
N VAL A 346 33.78 12.80 -10.36
CA VAL A 346 33.33 12.48 -11.72
C VAL A 346 34.56 12.37 -12.61
N TRP A 347 34.68 11.25 -13.30
CA TRP A 347 35.65 11.05 -14.37
C TRP A 347 34.94 11.04 -15.72
N THR A 348 35.51 11.75 -16.70
CA THR A 348 35.03 11.71 -18.09
C THR A 348 36.17 11.44 -19.07
N LEU A 349 35.93 10.60 -20.08
CA LEU A 349 36.93 10.31 -21.11
C LEU A 349 37.23 11.52 -21.99
N TYR A 350 36.19 12.30 -22.29
CA TYR A 350 36.25 13.53 -23.09
C TYR A 350 35.82 14.73 -22.25
N ASP A 351 36.21 15.93 -22.70
CA ASP A 351 35.83 17.16 -22.02
C ASP A 351 34.33 17.38 -22.07
N ASP A 352 33.69 17.44 -20.90
CA ASP A 352 32.26 17.70 -20.77
C ASP A 352 31.99 18.48 -19.48
N TYR A 353 32.12 19.81 -19.58
CA TYR A 353 31.98 20.73 -18.45
C TYR A 353 30.65 20.62 -17.70
N ASN A 354 29.59 20.07 -18.31
CA ASN A 354 28.32 19.86 -17.63
C ASN A 354 28.40 18.78 -16.53
N TRP A 355 29.40 17.91 -16.62
CA TRP A 355 29.62 16.82 -15.66
C TRP A 355 30.71 17.14 -14.64
N HIS A 356 31.61 18.08 -14.97
CA HIS A 356 32.73 18.44 -14.12
C HIS A 356 32.28 19.02 -12.78
N LYS A 357 33.03 18.70 -11.73
CA LYS A 357 32.90 19.26 -10.39
C LYS A 357 33.93 20.37 -10.15
N LYS A 358 34.00 20.90 -8.92
CA LYS A 358 34.75 22.10 -8.57
C LYS A 358 36.23 22.03 -8.93
N ASN A 359 36.91 20.97 -8.51
CA ASN A 359 38.32 20.75 -8.84
C ASN A 359 38.40 19.94 -10.13
N VAL A 360 39.05 20.44 -11.19
CA VAL A 360 39.16 19.74 -12.49
C VAL A 360 40.62 19.63 -12.91
N ILE A 361 41.05 18.41 -13.23
CA ILE A 361 42.38 18.12 -13.74
C ILE A 361 42.27 17.24 -14.99
N LYS A 362 43.00 17.60 -16.04
CA LYS A 362 43.14 16.77 -17.24
C LYS A 362 44.44 15.97 -17.14
N ILE A 363 44.34 14.65 -17.24
CA ILE A 363 45.52 13.76 -17.33
C ILE A 363 45.56 13.19 -18.74
N ASN A 364 46.36 13.81 -19.62
CA ASN A 364 46.69 13.36 -20.97
C ASN A 364 45.59 12.54 -21.68
N LYS A 365 45.89 11.28 -22.05
CA LYS A 365 44.96 10.36 -22.73
C LYS A 365 44.03 9.62 -21.75
N GLU A 366 44.18 9.83 -20.44
CA GLU A 366 43.37 9.17 -19.41
C GLU A 366 42.03 9.85 -19.16
N GLY A 367 41.86 11.11 -19.57
CA GLY A 367 40.60 11.86 -19.47
C GLY A 367 40.65 13.01 -18.47
N TYR A 368 39.47 13.43 -18.02
CA TYR A 368 39.24 14.52 -17.09
C TYR A 368 38.76 13.97 -15.76
N TYR A 369 39.39 14.45 -14.70
CA TYR A 369 39.11 14.08 -13.32
C TYR A 369 38.55 15.31 -12.63
N SER A 370 37.40 15.15 -11.99
CA SER A 370 36.87 16.23 -11.19
C SER A 370 36.28 15.74 -9.87
N TRP A 371 36.36 16.56 -8.83
CA TRP A 371 35.82 16.21 -7.53
C TRP A 371 35.41 17.43 -6.72
N ASP A 372 34.60 17.18 -5.70
CA ASP A 372 34.21 18.13 -4.68
C ASP A 372 34.17 17.45 -3.30
N TYR A 373 34.57 18.19 -2.27
CA TYR A 373 34.46 17.74 -0.89
C TYR A 373 33.08 18.10 -0.35
N ASN A 374 32.40 17.15 0.29
CA ASN A 374 31.12 17.42 0.93
C ASN A 374 31.34 18.31 2.16
N SER A 375 31.02 19.60 2.04
CA SER A 375 31.18 20.58 3.13
C SER A 375 30.39 20.22 4.39
N LEU A 376 29.31 19.45 4.26
CA LEU A 376 28.50 18.98 5.39
C LEU A 376 29.00 17.68 6.01
N TYR A 377 30.01 17.01 5.43
CA TYR A 377 30.46 15.68 5.84
C TYR A 377 30.76 15.58 7.34
N GLN A 378 31.55 16.51 7.89
CA GLN A 378 31.92 16.49 9.32
C GLN A 378 30.72 16.71 10.23
N TYR A 379 29.81 17.62 9.84
CA TYR A 379 28.61 17.90 10.59
C TYR A 379 27.66 16.69 10.58
N LEU A 380 27.38 16.12 9.41
CA LEU A 380 26.52 14.95 9.25
C LEU A 380 27.09 13.73 10.00
N LYS A 381 28.40 13.49 9.92
CA LYS A 381 29.06 12.40 10.66
C LYS A 381 28.96 12.60 12.18
N LYS A 382 29.16 13.84 12.66
CA LYS A 382 28.97 14.16 14.08
C LYS A 382 27.53 13.94 14.53
N MET A 383 26.54 14.44 13.79
CA MET A 383 25.12 14.24 14.09
C MET A 383 24.78 12.75 14.14
N ARG A 384 25.22 11.97 13.13
CA ARG A 384 25.00 10.52 13.07
C ARG A 384 25.56 9.75 14.27
N LEU A 385 26.66 10.23 14.85
CA LEU A 385 27.29 9.59 16.01
C LEU A 385 26.76 10.08 17.36
N GLN A 386 26.18 11.29 17.41
CA GLN A 386 25.65 11.88 18.66
C GLN A 386 24.23 11.43 18.98
N TYR A 387 23.42 11.23 17.94
CA TYR A 387 22.02 10.88 18.07
C TYR A 387 21.85 9.41 17.68
N ILE A 388 22.26 8.50 18.57
CA ILE A 388 22.18 7.06 18.34
C ILE A 388 21.31 6.42 19.42
N PHE A 389 20.38 5.55 19.02
CA PHE A 389 19.62 4.70 19.93
C PHE A 389 20.17 3.28 20.00
N THR A 390 20.12 2.71 21.21
CA THR A 390 20.17 1.26 21.39
C THR A 390 18.96 0.61 20.71
N ASP A 391 19.07 -0.68 20.43
CA ASP A 391 17.99 -1.45 19.80
C ASP A 391 16.65 -1.36 20.56
N ASP A 392 16.67 -1.38 21.89
CA ASP A 392 15.46 -1.30 22.73
C ASP A 392 14.84 0.10 22.74
N GLU A 393 15.67 1.15 22.82
CA GLU A 393 15.22 2.55 22.71
C GLU A 393 14.60 2.82 21.33
N LEU A 394 15.22 2.29 20.28
CA LEU A 394 14.75 2.42 18.90
C LEU A 394 13.37 1.76 18.72
N ILE A 395 13.20 0.53 19.20
CA ILE A 395 11.91 -0.17 19.15
C ILE A 395 10.83 0.61 19.91
N SER A 396 11.12 1.00 21.15
CA SER A 396 10.17 1.72 21.99
C SER A 396 9.76 3.06 21.36
N PHE A 397 10.74 3.81 20.84
CA PHE A 397 10.50 5.05 20.12
C PHE A 397 9.55 4.85 18.95
N TRP A 398 9.86 3.91 18.04
CA TRP A 398 9.03 3.69 16.85
C TRP A 398 7.65 3.14 17.17
N LYS A 399 7.50 2.25 18.16
CA LYS A 399 6.16 1.79 18.58
C LYS A 399 5.29 2.97 19.01
N ASN A 400 5.82 3.91 19.78
CA ASN A 400 5.07 5.09 20.22
C ASN A 400 4.69 6.01 19.04
N GLN A 401 5.62 6.27 18.12
CA GLN A 401 5.35 7.16 16.98
C GLN A 401 4.37 6.52 15.99
N ILE A 402 4.54 5.23 15.67
CA ILE A 402 3.68 4.53 14.71
C ILE A 402 2.25 4.35 15.26
N ALA A 403 2.06 4.19 16.57
CA ALA A 403 0.72 4.18 17.17
C ALA A 403 -0.07 5.45 16.83
N ILE A 404 0.57 6.62 16.95
CA ILE A 404 -0.04 7.91 16.61
C ILE A 404 -0.35 7.97 15.10
N VAL A 405 0.61 7.55 14.26
CA VAL A 405 0.47 7.56 12.81
C VAL A 405 -0.68 6.68 12.34
N ILE A 406 -0.78 5.45 12.85
CA ILE A 406 -1.86 4.52 12.53
C ILE A 406 -3.21 5.10 12.93
N ARG A 407 -3.34 5.63 14.14
CA ARG A 407 -4.61 6.23 14.60
C ARG A 407 -5.07 7.36 13.67
N LYS A 408 -4.14 8.26 13.34
CA LYS A 408 -4.41 9.47 12.54
C LYS A 408 -4.71 9.14 11.08
N THR A 409 -4.00 8.20 10.49
CA THR A 409 -4.22 7.78 9.10
C THR A 409 -5.50 6.98 8.94
N SER A 410 -5.87 6.14 9.90
CA SER A 410 -7.14 5.42 9.83
C SER A 410 -8.34 6.35 10.08
N GLN A 411 -8.20 7.38 10.93
CA GLN A 411 -9.18 8.47 11.01
C GLN A 411 -9.34 9.15 9.64
N PHE A 412 -8.23 9.53 9.01
CA PHE A 412 -8.23 10.15 7.69
C PHE A 412 -8.91 9.27 6.63
N ASP A 413 -8.59 7.97 6.61
CA ASP A 413 -9.13 7.01 5.66
C ASP A 413 -10.66 6.91 5.75
N ARG A 414 -11.19 6.83 6.97
CA ARG A 414 -12.64 6.86 7.22
C ARG A 414 -13.27 8.14 6.68
N GLU A 415 -12.71 9.30 7.03
CA GLU A 415 -13.25 10.60 6.59
C GLU A 415 -13.17 10.78 5.08
N TYR A 416 -12.11 10.26 4.44
CA TYR A 416 -11.98 10.25 2.99
C TYR A 416 -13.08 9.41 2.33
N HIS A 417 -13.41 8.25 2.88
CA HIS A 417 -14.51 7.42 2.37
C HIS A 417 -15.85 8.15 2.49
N SER A 418 -16.14 8.81 3.62
CA SER A 418 -17.34 9.64 3.77
C SER A 418 -17.39 10.77 2.73
N TYR A 419 -16.25 11.46 2.47
CA TYR A 419 -16.14 12.46 1.41
C TYR A 419 -16.33 11.87 -0.01
N LYS A 420 -15.77 10.69 -0.27
CA LYS A 420 -15.86 10.02 -1.58
C LYS A 420 -17.31 9.71 -1.95
N ILE A 421 -18.10 9.26 -0.97
CA ILE A 421 -19.51 8.88 -1.11
C ILE A 421 -20.42 10.12 -1.21
N GLY A 422 -20.06 11.21 -0.54
CA GLY A 422 -20.79 12.48 -0.51
C GLY A 422 -21.43 12.82 0.84
N ASP A 423 -21.12 12.06 1.89
CA ASP A 423 -21.64 12.28 3.26
C ASP A 423 -20.91 13.43 3.97
N MET A 424 -19.71 13.77 3.50
CA MET A 424 -18.90 14.88 4.00
C MET A 424 -18.59 15.84 2.86
N ASP A 425 -18.73 17.15 3.09
CA ASP A 425 -18.35 18.15 2.10
C ASP A 425 -16.84 18.39 2.08
N ILE A 426 -16.34 18.90 0.95
CA ILE A 426 -14.90 19.10 0.73
C ILE A 426 -14.25 20.07 1.73
N ASN A 427 -14.95 21.11 2.19
CA ASN A 427 -14.38 22.08 3.12
C ASN A 427 -14.21 21.44 4.50
N GLN A 428 -15.21 20.66 4.94
CA GLN A 428 -15.12 19.89 6.17
C GLN A 428 -13.98 18.86 6.11
N PHE A 429 -13.90 18.09 5.03
CA PHE A 429 -12.83 17.10 4.82
C PHE A 429 -11.43 17.74 4.85
N CYS A 430 -11.24 18.86 4.13
CA CYS A 430 -9.96 19.56 4.11
C CYS A 430 -9.62 20.19 5.47
N LYS A 431 -10.61 20.66 6.23
CA LYS A 431 -10.40 21.19 7.59
C LYS A 431 -9.88 20.11 8.53
N HIS A 432 -10.56 18.97 8.61
CA HIS A 432 -10.11 17.86 9.46
C HIS A 432 -8.76 17.31 8.99
N SER A 433 -8.53 17.22 7.67
CA SER A 433 -7.22 16.84 7.11
C SER A 433 -6.10 17.77 7.61
N ASN A 434 -6.34 19.08 7.75
CA ASN A 434 -5.36 20.01 8.29
C ASN A 434 -5.03 19.75 9.78
N GLU A 435 -6.04 19.38 10.58
CA GLU A 435 -5.86 19.02 11.99
C GLU A 435 -5.00 17.74 12.11
N ILE A 436 -5.35 16.71 11.34
CA ILE A 436 -4.60 15.44 11.25
C ILE A 436 -3.16 15.69 10.76
N TYR A 437 -2.98 16.50 9.73
CA TYR A 437 -1.66 16.83 9.18
C TYR A 437 -0.76 17.50 10.21
N SER A 438 -1.31 18.41 11.03
CA SER A 438 -0.54 19.12 12.06
C SER A 438 0.05 18.16 13.11
N GLU A 439 -0.72 17.14 13.52
CA GLU A 439 -0.25 16.09 14.42
C GLU A 439 0.80 15.19 13.76
N LEU A 440 0.57 14.75 12.52
CA LEU A 440 1.54 13.95 11.76
C LEU A 440 2.83 14.72 11.49
N GLN A 441 2.76 16.03 11.28
CA GLN A 441 3.92 16.90 11.10
C GLN A 441 4.73 17.01 12.40
N ALA A 442 4.08 17.04 13.56
CA ALA A 442 4.78 17.02 14.85
C ALA A 442 5.53 15.69 15.06
N VAL A 443 4.91 14.56 14.74
CA VAL A 443 5.55 13.23 14.75
C VAL A 443 6.73 13.19 13.78
N TYR A 444 6.54 13.67 12.54
CA TYR A 444 7.62 13.72 11.54
C TYR A 444 8.80 14.54 12.05
N ASN A 445 8.57 15.74 12.61
CA ASN A 445 9.65 16.58 13.14
C ASN A 445 10.39 15.86 14.27
N GLN A 446 9.67 15.21 15.18
CA GLN A 446 10.32 14.40 16.22
C GLN A 446 11.16 13.27 15.62
N CYS A 447 10.71 12.62 14.56
CA CYS A 447 11.44 11.54 13.89
C CYS A 447 12.66 12.03 13.11
N ASP A 448 12.55 13.18 12.46
CA ASP A 448 13.63 13.84 11.69
C ASP A 448 14.73 14.36 12.63
N ASP A 449 14.32 14.86 13.80
CA ASP A 449 15.21 15.27 14.88
C ASP A 449 15.71 14.08 15.73
N ALA A 450 15.10 12.90 15.60
CA ALA A 450 15.38 11.72 16.45
C ALA A 450 16.54 10.85 15.98
N CYS A 451 17.03 10.09 16.95
CA CYS A 451 18.27 9.36 16.87
C CYS A 451 18.24 8.19 15.88
N PHE A 452 19.32 8.09 15.15
CA PHE A 452 19.63 7.03 14.22
C PHE A 452 19.82 5.68 14.92
N PRO A 453 19.58 4.55 14.24
CA PRO A 453 19.97 3.26 14.75
C PRO A 453 21.49 3.19 14.93
N MET A 454 21.92 2.49 15.99
CA MET A 454 23.33 2.11 16.16
C MET A 454 23.91 1.53 14.86
N PRO A 455 25.16 1.85 14.48
CA PRO A 455 25.81 1.21 13.35
C PRO A 455 25.71 -0.32 13.45
N TYR A 456 25.28 -0.96 12.36
CA TYR A 456 25.06 -2.41 12.29
C TYR A 456 23.95 -2.97 13.19
N SER A 457 23.03 -2.12 13.68
CA SER A 457 21.81 -2.58 14.34
C SER A 457 21.07 -3.58 13.44
N LYS A 458 20.56 -4.64 14.05
CA LYS A 458 19.70 -5.62 13.37
C LYS A 458 18.36 -5.01 12.94
N TYR A 459 17.96 -3.89 13.55
CA TYR A 459 16.68 -3.20 13.33
C TYR A 459 16.82 -1.98 12.40
N GLU A 460 17.91 -1.88 11.63
CA GLU A 460 18.11 -0.80 10.64
C GLU A 460 16.97 -0.77 9.61
N LYS A 461 16.52 -1.94 9.14
CA LYS A 461 15.40 -2.04 8.21
C LYS A 461 14.08 -1.61 8.83
N PHE A 462 13.83 -2.02 10.09
CA PHE A 462 12.67 -1.58 10.84
C PHE A 462 12.65 -0.06 11.01
N HIS A 463 13.79 0.56 11.33
CA HIS A 463 13.91 2.03 11.39
C HIS A 463 13.59 2.68 10.05
N ASP A 464 14.25 2.26 8.97
CA ASP A 464 14.08 2.85 7.64
C ASP A 464 12.61 2.79 7.19
N LYS A 465 11.96 1.64 7.44
CA LYS A 465 10.56 1.42 7.05
C LYS A 465 9.57 2.13 7.96
N SER A 466 9.89 2.28 9.25
CA SER A 466 9.09 3.11 10.16
C SER A 466 9.14 4.57 9.73
N TYR A 467 10.33 5.10 9.41
CA TYR A 467 10.48 6.47 8.92
C TYR A 467 9.79 6.70 7.57
N GLU A 468 9.90 5.74 6.64
CA GLU A 468 9.16 5.75 5.37
C GLU A 468 7.64 5.79 5.61
N LEU A 469 7.13 5.01 6.57
CA LEU A 469 5.71 4.97 6.93
C LEU A 469 5.23 6.33 7.47
N VAL A 470 5.97 6.96 8.37
CA VAL A 470 5.66 8.32 8.87
C VAL A 470 5.65 9.33 7.72
N THR A 471 6.63 9.25 6.83
CA THR A 471 6.74 10.16 5.69
C THR A 471 5.55 9.99 4.75
N ASN A 472 5.18 8.75 4.40
CA ASN A 472 4.06 8.48 3.50
C ASN A 472 2.71 8.83 4.12
N ALA A 473 2.52 8.58 5.42
CA ALA A 473 1.33 9.02 6.15
C ALA A 473 1.17 10.55 6.12
N ARG A 474 2.26 11.29 6.35
CA ARG A 474 2.24 12.75 6.28
C ARG A 474 1.91 13.24 4.86
N SER A 475 2.57 12.67 3.84
CA SER A 475 2.35 13.02 2.44
C SER A 475 0.91 12.75 1.98
N LEU A 476 0.32 11.64 2.42
CA LEU A 476 -1.08 11.29 2.15
C LEU A 476 -2.04 12.40 2.59
N VAL A 477 -1.92 12.84 3.84
CA VAL A 477 -2.85 13.85 4.41
C VAL A 477 -2.53 15.26 3.89
N PHE A 478 -1.26 15.54 3.56
CA PHE A 478 -0.83 16.84 3.04
C PHE A 478 -1.62 17.27 1.80
N ILE A 479 -1.99 16.33 0.94
CA ILE A 479 -2.67 16.59 -0.33
C ILE A 479 -4.00 17.33 -0.12
N SER A 480 -4.83 16.88 0.82
CA SER A 480 -6.10 17.52 1.15
C SER A 480 -5.93 18.69 2.11
N ALA A 481 -4.97 18.63 3.03
CA ALA A 481 -4.64 19.75 3.93
C ALA A 481 -4.25 21.02 3.15
N SER A 482 -3.45 20.86 2.09
CA SER A 482 -2.99 21.95 1.23
C SER A 482 -3.91 22.28 0.05
N TYR A 483 -5.05 21.60 -0.05
CA TYR A 483 -5.97 21.79 -1.17
C TYR A 483 -6.58 23.19 -1.17
N LYS A 484 -6.54 23.85 -2.34
CA LYS A 484 -7.21 25.13 -2.58
C LYS A 484 -8.13 24.99 -3.77
N LYS A 485 -9.44 25.16 -3.54
CA LYS A 485 -10.50 25.00 -4.55
C LYS A 485 -10.30 25.88 -5.79
N GLU A 486 -9.65 27.03 -5.63
CA GLU A 486 -9.34 27.96 -6.73
C GLU A 486 -8.32 27.41 -7.74
N ASN A 487 -7.50 26.43 -7.35
CA ASN A 487 -6.33 25.97 -8.11
C ASN A 487 -6.42 24.52 -8.59
N SER A 488 -7.47 23.77 -8.25
CA SER A 488 -7.59 22.36 -8.61
C SER A 488 -9.05 21.90 -8.66
N ASN A 489 -9.32 20.90 -9.51
CA ASN A 489 -10.58 20.17 -9.54
C ASN A 489 -10.58 19.08 -8.46
N GLU A 490 -11.74 18.83 -7.84
CA GLU A 490 -11.99 17.75 -6.88
C GLU A 490 -11.65 16.36 -7.44
N LYS A 491 -11.81 16.15 -8.75
CA LYS A 491 -11.40 14.89 -9.38
C LYS A 491 -9.90 14.62 -9.20
N ASN A 492 -9.07 15.64 -9.47
CA ASN A 492 -7.61 15.51 -9.31
C ASN A 492 -7.24 15.29 -7.84
N LEU A 493 -7.97 15.91 -6.91
CA LEU A 493 -7.77 15.68 -5.47
C LEU A 493 -8.00 14.21 -5.13
N LYS A 494 -9.14 13.64 -5.57
CA LYS A 494 -9.47 12.23 -5.32
C LYS A 494 -8.41 11.30 -5.95
N ASP A 495 -8.03 11.54 -7.20
CA ASP A 495 -7.02 10.73 -7.89
C ASP A 495 -5.65 10.76 -7.17
N CYS A 496 -5.22 11.92 -6.66
CA CYS A 496 -3.98 12.05 -5.89
C CYS A 496 -4.07 11.33 -4.53
N ILE A 497 -5.19 11.44 -3.82
CA ILE A 497 -5.38 10.75 -2.53
C ILE A 497 -5.35 9.23 -2.73
N GLU A 498 -6.03 8.69 -3.75
CA GLU A 498 -6.03 7.25 -4.05
C GLU A 498 -4.61 6.73 -4.34
N LEU A 499 -3.79 7.52 -5.04
CA LEU A 499 -2.39 7.19 -5.31
C LEU A 499 -1.56 7.15 -4.02
N GLU A 500 -1.70 8.12 -3.12
CA GLU A 500 -0.97 8.11 -1.85
C GLU A 500 -1.50 7.08 -0.85
N LEU A 501 -2.80 6.80 -0.82
CA LEU A 501 -3.38 5.73 0.00
C LEU A 501 -2.75 4.39 -0.39
N LYS A 502 -2.64 4.15 -1.70
CA LYS A 502 -1.96 2.96 -2.23
C LYS A 502 -0.50 2.87 -1.80
N ASN A 503 0.25 3.98 -1.83
CA ASN A 503 1.64 3.99 -1.36
C ASN A 503 1.72 3.73 0.15
N TYR A 504 0.84 4.37 0.93
CA TYR A 504 0.74 4.21 2.36
C TYR A 504 0.43 2.76 2.75
N TYR A 505 -0.63 2.16 2.21
CA TYR A 505 -1.01 0.77 2.49
C TYR A 505 0.10 -0.23 2.16
N LYS A 506 0.81 -0.01 1.06
CA LYS A 506 1.96 -0.83 0.69
C LYS A 506 3.07 -0.72 1.73
N THR A 507 3.39 0.50 2.15
CA THR A 507 4.46 0.76 3.14
C THR A 507 4.09 0.18 4.49
N LEU A 508 2.84 0.33 4.91
CA LEU A 508 2.32 -0.21 6.15
C LEU A 508 2.38 -1.76 6.16
N LYS A 509 2.06 -2.41 5.03
CA LYS A 509 2.22 -3.87 4.90
C LYS A 509 3.67 -4.31 5.01
N GLU A 510 4.56 -3.65 4.26
CA GLU A 510 6.00 -3.94 4.31
C GLU A 510 6.60 -3.72 5.70
N TRP A 511 6.07 -2.76 6.45
CA TRP A 511 6.46 -2.48 7.82
C TRP A 511 5.98 -3.59 8.79
N GLU A 512 4.73 -4.04 8.68
CA GLU A 512 4.21 -5.17 9.46
C GLU A 512 5.02 -6.46 9.21
N ASP A 513 5.31 -6.77 7.93
CA ASP A 513 6.10 -7.94 7.56
C ASP A 513 7.48 -7.91 8.24
N ILE A 514 8.09 -6.73 8.38
CA ILE A 514 9.38 -6.57 9.06
C ILE A 514 9.25 -6.82 10.56
N MET A 515 8.21 -6.30 11.22
CA MET A 515 7.98 -6.58 12.65
C MET A 515 7.90 -8.08 12.92
N GLN A 516 7.15 -8.81 12.09
CA GLN A 516 6.99 -10.26 12.21
C GLN A 516 8.32 -11.01 11.98
N ILE A 517 9.08 -10.64 10.95
CA ILE A 517 10.37 -11.25 10.62
C ILE A 517 11.40 -11.02 11.72
N GLU A 518 11.46 -9.79 12.25
CA GLU A 518 12.44 -9.36 13.25
C GLU A 518 12.00 -9.67 14.69
N LYS A 519 10.77 -10.20 14.88
CA LYS A 519 10.14 -10.54 16.17
C LYS A 519 10.14 -9.37 17.15
N ILE A 520 9.78 -8.19 16.63
CA ILE A 520 9.62 -6.94 17.37
C ILE A 520 8.20 -6.86 17.89
#